data_AF-A0A954YY28-F1
#
_entry.id   AF-A0A954YY28-F1
#
_cell.length_a   1.000
_cell.length_b   1.000
_cell.length_c   1.000
_cell.angle_alpha   90.00
_cell.angle_beta   90.00
_cell.angle_gamma   90.00
#
_symmetry.space_group_name_H-M   'P 1'
#
loop_
_entity.id
_entity.type
_entity.pdbx_description
1 polymer ?
#
loop_
_entity_poly.entity_id
_entity_poly.type
_entity_poly.pdbx_seq_one_letter_code
_entity_poly.pdbx_strand_id
1 'polypeptide(L)'
;METSQRKWTWVVVALHSALALAVLAILHLGWGTSTGADDAVLILMLAVDFPVSIVLFLFAVAQIDAVPTYFNRVICTSLIIFLLGGLQWYWIARVGWRFFNAKHNPPACKQCGYNLTGNVSGVCPECGTVT
;
A
#
# COMPACT_ATOMS: atom_id res chain seq x y z
N MET A 1 40.17 -7.98 -9.87
CA MET A 1 38.80 -8.52 -9.67
C MET A 1 37.79 -7.45 -9.24
N GLU A 2 38.22 -6.38 -8.55
CA GLU A 2 37.39 -5.26 -8.05
C GLU A 2 36.56 -4.50 -9.11
N THR A 3 37.06 -4.43 -10.36
CA THR A 3 36.41 -3.66 -11.43
C THR A 3 35.14 -4.30 -12.00
N SER A 4 34.93 -5.60 -11.76
CA SER A 4 33.72 -6.32 -12.22
C SER A 4 32.54 -6.08 -11.29
N GLN A 5 32.76 -6.12 -9.96
CA GLN A 5 31.71 -5.88 -8.96
C GLN A 5 31.10 -4.49 -9.07
N ARG A 6 31.94 -3.48 -9.36
CA ARG A 6 31.49 -2.09 -9.52
C ARG A 6 30.58 -1.89 -10.74
N LYS A 7 30.70 -2.72 -11.78
CA LYS A 7 29.84 -2.62 -12.98
C LYS A 7 28.43 -3.14 -12.70
N TRP A 8 28.30 -4.24 -11.96
CA TRP A 8 27.01 -4.83 -11.65
C TRP A 8 26.17 -4.00 -10.68
N THR A 9 26.80 -3.29 -9.75
CA THR A 9 26.11 -2.37 -8.82
C THR A 9 25.36 -1.27 -9.57
N TRP A 10 25.99 -0.62 -10.55
CA TRP A 10 25.33 0.42 -11.34
C TRP A 10 24.18 -0.11 -12.21
N VAL A 11 24.32 -1.32 -12.77
CA VAL A 11 23.24 -1.96 -13.55
C VAL A 11 22.03 -2.24 -12.68
N VAL A 12 22.24 -2.78 -11.47
CA VAL A 12 21.16 -3.08 -10.52
C VAL A 12 20.45 -1.80 -10.08
N VAL A 13 21.21 -0.74 -9.78
CA VAL A 13 20.65 0.58 -9.42
C VAL A 13 19.85 1.19 -10.58
N ALA A 14 20.38 1.14 -11.80
CA ALA A 14 19.68 1.67 -12.98
C ALA A 14 18.37 0.91 -13.26
N LEU A 15 18.38 -0.42 -13.13
CA LEU A 15 17.19 -1.25 -13.35
C LEU A 15 16.09 -0.95 -12.33
N HIS A 16 16.45 -0.80 -11.05
CA HIS A 16 15.50 -0.46 -9.98
C HIS A 16 14.92 0.94 -10.17
N SER A 17 15.76 1.94 -10.49
CA SER A 17 15.30 3.30 -10.78
C SER A 17 14.34 3.34 -11.97
N ALA A 18 14.62 2.57 -13.03
CA ALA A 18 13.72 2.47 -14.18
C ALA A 18 12.38 1.82 -13.81
N LEU A 19 12.39 0.75 -13.01
CA LEU A 19 11.17 0.09 -12.53
C LEU A 19 10.33 1.04 -11.67
N ALA A 20 10.98 1.81 -10.81
CA ALA A 20 10.32 2.80 -9.95
C ALA A 20 9.62 3.90 -10.75
N LEU A 21 10.31 4.45 -11.76
CA LEU A 21 9.73 5.45 -12.65
C LEU A 21 8.56 4.87 -13.49
N ALA A 22 8.65 3.62 -13.92
CA ALA A 22 7.57 2.96 -14.64
C ALA A 22 6.31 2.80 -13.79
N VAL A 23 6.46 2.41 -12.51
CA VAL A 23 5.33 2.32 -11.56
C VAL A 23 4.69 3.69 -11.34
N LEU A 24 5.51 4.74 -11.12
CA LEU A 24 4.99 6.11 -10.98
C LEU A 24 4.23 6.57 -12.24
N ALA A 25 4.74 6.25 -13.43
CA ALA A 25 4.07 6.58 -14.69
C ALA A 25 2.72 5.84 -14.83
N ILE A 26 2.66 4.55 -14.50
CA ILE A 26 1.42 3.76 -14.54
C ILE A 26 0.38 4.31 -13.56
N LEU A 27 0.80 4.66 -12.34
CA LEU A 27 -0.06 5.27 -11.34
C LEU A 27 -0.57 6.65 -11.82
N HIS A 28 0.29 7.46 -12.43
CA HIS A 28 -0.08 8.77 -12.93
C HIS A 28 -1.04 8.69 -14.13
N LEU A 29 -0.88 7.69 -15.00
CA LEU A 29 -1.77 7.45 -16.14
C LEU A 29 -3.10 6.82 -15.72
N GLY A 30 -3.12 6.01 -14.65
CA GLY A 30 -4.35 5.47 -14.06
C GLY A 30 -5.19 6.52 -13.31
N TRP A 31 -4.64 7.72 -13.08
CA TRP A 31 -5.22 8.77 -12.24
C TRP A 31 -6.35 9.60 -12.90
N GLY A 32 -6.62 9.40 -14.19
CA GLY A 32 -7.46 10.30 -14.97
C GLY A 32 -8.98 10.24 -14.74
N THR A 33 -9.53 9.33 -13.91
CA THR A 33 -10.98 9.05 -13.96
C THR A 33 -11.72 8.88 -12.64
N SER A 34 -11.09 9.00 -11.46
CA SER A 34 -11.77 8.79 -10.17
C SER A 34 -11.65 10.03 -9.28
N THR A 35 -12.78 10.70 -9.03
CA THR A 35 -12.88 11.95 -8.23
C THR A 35 -13.43 11.68 -6.82
N GLY A 36 -13.05 10.56 -6.20
CA GLY A 36 -13.49 10.21 -4.84
C GLY A 36 -12.48 10.57 -3.75
N ALA A 37 -12.95 10.98 -2.57
CA ALA A 37 -12.12 11.14 -1.38
C ALA A 37 -11.35 9.85 -0.98
N ASP A 38 -11.85 8.70 -1.44
CA ASP A 38 -11.26 7.38 -1.26
C ASP A 38 -9.91 7.25 -2.01
N ASP A 39 -9.74 7.98 -3.11
CA ASP A 39 -8.51 7.96 -3.92
C ASP A 39 -7.38 8.71 -3.22
N ALA A 40 -7.68 9.80 -2.50
CA ALA A 40 -6.69 10.60 -1.78
C ALA A 40 -5.95 9.81 -0.68
N VAL A 41 -6.65 8.90 0.00
CA VAL A 41 -6.05 8.04 1.04
C VAL A 41 -5.12 7.00 0.41
N LEU A 42 -5.53 6.38 -0.69
CA LEU A 42 -4.70 5.42 -1.42
C LEU A 42 -3.45 6.10 -2.00
N ILE A 43 -3.59 7.32 -2.52
CA ILE A 43 -2.51 8.17 -3.02
C ILE A 43 -1.52 8.49 -1.91
N LEU A 44 -2.01 8.91 -0.74
CA LEU A 44 -1.16 9.26 0.40
C LEU A 44 -0.40 8.02 0.91
N MET A 45 -1.05 6.86 0.93
CA MET A 45 -0.42 5.59 1.29
C MET A 45 0.69 5.22 0.30
N LEU A 46 0.42 5.25 -1.00
CA LEU A 46 1.42 4.95 -2.03
C LEU A 46 2.59 5.96 -2.03
N ALA A 47 2.32 7.24 -1.82
CA ALA A 47 3.33 8.29 -1.82
C ALA A 47 4.28 8.22 -0.60
N VAL A 48 3.82 7.69 0.53
CA VAL A 48 4.64 7.52 1.74
C VAL A 48 5.34 6.16 1.77
N ASP A 49 4.68 5.10 1.30
CA ASP A 49 5.20 3.73 1.36
C ASP A 49 6.35 3.48 0.39
N PHE A 50 6.29 4.10 -0.79
CA PHE A 50 7.30 3.97 -1.82
C PHE A 50 8.70 4.48 -1.40
N PRO A 51 8.86 5.71 -0.86
CA PRO A 51 10.16 6.21 -0.42
C PRO A 51 10.72 5.44 0.78
N VAL A 52 9.90 4.99 1.73
CA VAL A 52 10.37 4.20 2.89
C VAL A 52 10.96 2.87 2.44
N SER A 53 10.30 2.19 1.50
CA SER A 53 10.77 0.93 0.93
C SER A 53 12.10 1.09 0.19
N ILE A 54 12.23 2.17 -0.58
CA ILE A 54 13.48 2.53 -1.28
C ILE A 54 14.61 2.80 -0.29
N VAL A 55 14.36 3.55 0.78
CA VAL A 55 15.40 3.87 1.77
C VAL A 55 15.88 2.61 2.50
N LEU A 56 14.97 1.73 2.90
CA LEU A 56 15.32 0.46 3.56
C LEU A 56 16.13 -0.46 2.62
N PHE A 57 15.77 -0.49 1.33
CA PHE A 57 16.50 -1.25 0.33
C PHE A 57 17.91 -0.68 0.11
N LEU A 58 18.05 0.64 -0.06
CA LEU A 58 19.35 1.30 -0.22
C LEU A 58 20.24 1.12 1.00
N PHE A 59 19.66 1.17 2.20
CA PHE A 59 20.38 0.89 3.45
C PHE A 59 20.85 -0.57 3.51
N ALA A 60 20.00 -1.52 3.13
CA ALA A 60 20.37 -2.94 3.08
C ALA A 60 21.51 -3.21 2.06
N VAL A 61 21.49 -2.52 0.91
CA VAL A 61 22.55 -2.62 -0.10
C VAL A 61 23.85 -1.96 0.38
N ALA A 62 23.78 -0.84 1.08
CA ALA A 62 24.96 -0.14 1.60
C ALA A 62 25.71 -0.93 2.69
N GLN A 63 25.08 -1.92 3.32
CA GLN A 63 25.67 -2.75 4.37
C GLN A 63 26.45 -3.98 3.82
N ILE A 64 26.54 -4.13 2.49
CA ILE A 64 27.11 -5.33 1.83
C ILE A 64 28.64 -5.44 1.96
N ASP A 65 29.38 -4.35 2.20
CA ASP A 65 30.84 -4.36 2.02
C ASP A 65 31.68 -4.71 3.28
N ALA A 66 31.08 -5.00 4.44
CA ALA A 66 31.85 -5.00 5.70
C ALA A 66 31.85 -6.28 6.57
N VAL A 67 31.20 -7.41 6.24
CA VAL A 67 31.11 -8.56 7.19
C VAL A 67 31.23 -9.95 6.53
N PRO A 68 32.09 -10.86 7.04
CA PRO A 68 32.32 -12.20 6.49
C PRO A 68 31.19 -13.23 6.72
N THR A 69 30.11 -12.90 7.43
CA THR A 69 28.91 -13.75 7.58
C THR A 69 27.78 -13.28 6.64
N TYR A 70 28.12 -13.09 5.36
CA TYR A 70 27.26 -12.53 4.31
C TYR A 70 25.89 -13.23 4.20
N PHE A 71 25.88 -14.56 4.29
CA PHE A 71 24.69 -15.37 4.03
C PHE A 71 23.55 -15.15 5.05
N ASN A 72 23.86 -15.17 6.35
CA ASN A 72 22.85 -14.99 7.40
C ASN A 72 22.25 -13.57 7.38
N ARG A 73 23.03 -12.55 7.02
CA ARG A 73 22.55 -11.17 6.95
C ARG A 73 21.61 -10.95 5.78
N VAL A 74 21.93 -11.47 4.60
CA VAL A 74 21.05 -11.37 3.42
C VAL A 74 19.71 -12.06 3.69
N ILE A 75 19.74 -13.26 4.29
CA ILE A 75 18.50 -13.96 4.67
C ILE A 75 17.69 -13.15 5.67
N CYS A 76 18.31 -12.64 6.73
CA CYS A 76 17.62 -11.85 7.73
C CYS A 76 17.04 -10.55 7.15
N THR A 77 17.79 -9.81 6.30
CA THR A 77 17.27 -8.57 5.71
C THR A 77 16.16 -8.84 4.71
N SER A 78 16.27 -9.88 3.87
CA SER A 78 15.20 -10.29 2.97
C SER A 78 13.94 -10.71 3.73
N LEU A 79 14.07 -11.47 4.82
CA LEU A 79 12.94 -11.86 5.67
C LEU A 79 12.27 -10.65 6.32
N ILE A 80 13.05 -9.70 6.84
CA ILE A 80 12.51 -8.47 7.44
C ILE A 80 11.74 -7.66 6.39
N ILE A 81 12.29 -7.49 5.19
CA ILE A 81 11.61 -6.78 4.09
C ILE A 81 10.30 -7.49 3.73
N PHE A 82 10.31 -8.81 3.59
CA PHE A 82 9.10 -9.59 3.31
C PHE A 82 8.05 -9.48 4.41
N LEU A 83 8.46 -9.52 5.68
CA LEU A 83 7.54 -9.41 6.81
C LEU A 83 6.93 -8.01 6.91
N LEU A 84 7.74 -6.96 6.75
CA LEU A 84 7.26 -5.58 6.78
C LEU A 84 6.35 -5.28 5.59
N GLY A 85 6.74 -5.67 4.38
CA GLY A 85 5.90 -5.51 3.18
C GLY A 85 4.62 -6.32 3.24
N GLY A 86 4.66 -7.53 3.78
CA GLY A 86 3.48 -8.38 4.00
C GLY A 86 2.53 -7.79 5.03
N LEU A 87 3.05 -7.30 6.16
CA LEU A 87 2.26 -6.65 7.21
C LEU A 87 1.56 -5.39 6.70
N GLN A 88 2.26 -4.62 5.87
CA GLN A 88 1.75 -3.42 5.21
C GLN A 88 0.63 -3.75 4.23
N TRP A 89 0.84 -4.74 3.35
CA TRP A 89 -0.19 -5.20 2.42
C TRP A 89 -1.44 -5.70 3.16
N TYR A 90 -1.25 -6.45 4.25
CA TYR A 90 -2.35 -6.89 5.11
C TYR A 90 -3.15 -5.70 5.68
N TRP A 91 -2.48 -4.63 6.12
CA TRP A 91 -3.13 -3.44 6.65
C TRP A 91 -3.93 -2.68 5.59
N ILE A 92 -3.35 -2.49 4.39
CA ILE A 92 -4.03 -1.86 3.25
C ILE A 92 -5.25 -2.67 2.86
N ALA A 93 -5.12 -4.00 2.71
CA ALA A 93 -6.24 -4.88 2.39
C ALA A 93 -7.34 -4.81 3.45
N ARG A 94 -6.99 -4.80 4.74
CA ARG A 94 -7.95 -4.71 5.84
C ARG A 94 -8.71 -3.39 5.86
N VAL A 95 -8.02 -2.27 5.62
CA VAL A 95 -8.65 -0.94 5.57
C VAL A 95 -9.50 -0.79 4.31
N GLY A 96 -8.96 -1.15 3.15
CA GLY A 96 -9.68 -1.17 1.88
C GLY A 96 -10.94 -2.03 1.94
N TRP A 97 -10.88 -3.20 2.56
CA TRP A 97 -12.05 -4.06 2.78
C TRP A 97 -13.13 -3.38 3.61
N ARG A 98 -12.76 -2.65 4.67
CA ARG A 98 -13.73 -1.92 5.51
C ARG A 98 -14.45 -0.83 4.72
N PHE A 99 -13.72 -0.07 3.92
CA PHE A 99 -14.32 0.96 3.06
C PHE A 99 -15.19 0.35 1.96
N PHE A 100 -14.72 -0.72 1.31
CA PHE A 100 -15.49 -1.42 0.28
C PHE A 100 -16.82 -1.96 0.83
N ASN A 101 -16.79 -2.61 2.00
CA ASN A 101 -17.99 -3.13 2.65
C ASN A 101 -18.95 -2.02 3.10
N ALA A 102 -18.45 -0.88 3.58
CA ALA A 102 -19.29 0.25 3.97
C ALA A 102 -20.05 0.85 2.77
N LYS A 103 -19.46 0.84 1.57
CA LYS A 103 -20.09 1.34 0.34
C LYS A 103 -21.12 0.37 -0.23
N HIS A 104 -20.88 -0.93 -0.14
CA HIS A 104 -21.77 -1.95 -0.71
C HIS A 104 -22.93 -2.34 0.20
N ASN A 105 -22.79 -2.14 1.51
CA ASN A 105 -23.84 -2.36 2.49
C ASN A 105 -24.18 -1.04 3.17
N PRO A 106 -24.91 -0.13 2.49
CA PRO A 106 -25.42 1.06 3.17
C PRO A 106 -26.29 0.63 4.36
N PRO A 107 -26.29 1.40 5.46
CA PRO A 107 -27.15 1.10 6.59
C PRO A 107 -28.60 1.06 6.09
N ALA A 108 -29.24 -0.10 6.23
CA ALA A 108 -30.62 -0.31 5.80
C ALA A 108 -31.48 -0.71 6.99
N CYS A 109 -32.73 -0.27 7.01
CA CYS A 109 -33.69 -0.65 8.05
C CYS A 109 -33.89 -2.17 8.00
N LYS A 110 -33.66 -2.85 9.12
CA LYS A 110 -33.84 -4.31 9.22
C LYS A 110 -35.29 -4.77 9.01
N GLN A 111 -36.26 -3.86 9.16
CA GLN A 111 -37.68 -4.18 9.04
C GLN A 111 -38.22 -3.96 7.62
N CYS A 112 -37.93 -2.82 6.99
CA CYS A 112 -38.49 -2.49 5.66
C CYS A 112 -37.44 -2.41 4.53
N GLY A 113 -36.15 -2.51 4.83
CA GLY A 113 -35.07 -2.41 3.84
C GLY A 113 -34.78 -0.98 3.35
N TYR A 114 -35.44 0.05 3.90
CA TYR A 114 -35.20 1.44 3.52
C TYR A 114 -33.75 1.85 3.80
N ASN A 115 -33.14 2.58 2.87
CA ASN A 115 -31.78 3.09 3.01
C ASN A 115 -31.72 4.21 4.07
N LEU A 116 -31.06 3.94 5.18
CA LEU A 116 -30.89 4.85 6.32
C LEU A 116 -29.67 5.76 6.17
N THR A 117 -29.03 5.81 5.00
CA THR A 117 -27.89 6.70 4.75
C THR A 117 -28.29 8.15 5.03
N GLY A 118 -27.62 8.78 6.01
CA GLY A 118 -27.91 10.16 6.41
C GLY A 118 -29.12 10.33 7.34
N ASN A 119 -29.75 9.24 7.80
CA ASN A 119 -30.82 9.34 8.78
C ASN A 119 -30.26 9.62 10.18
N VAL A 120 -30.53 10.82 10.71
CA VAL A 120 -30.06 11.26 12.03
C VAL A 120 -31.10 11.08 13.15
N SER A 121 -32.35 10.74 12.81
CA SER A 121 -33.45 10.67 13.78
C SER A 121 -33.42 9.42 14.65
N GLY A 122 -32.66 8.39 14.26
CA GLY A 122 -32.70 7.07 14.89
C GLY A 122 -34.00 6.29 14.64
N VAL A 123 -34.90 6.80 13.81
CA VAL A 123 -36.20 6.20 13.49
C VAL A 123 -36.39 6.15 11.98
N CYS A 124 -36.79 5.00 11.44
CA CYS A 124 -37.03 4.84 10.00
C CYS A 124 -38.24 5.68 9.55
N PRO A 125 -38.12 6.53 8.52
CA PRO A 125 -39.23 7.38 8.05
C PRO A 125 -40.38 6.60 7.40
N GLU A 126 -40.10 5.40 6.86
CA GLU A 126 -41.11 4.57 6.20
C GLU A 126 -41.93 3.74 7.18
N CYS A 127 -41.26 3.10 8.16
CA CYS A 127 -41.91 2.11 9.04
C CYS A 127 -41.96 2.51 10.52
N GLY A 128 -41.36 3.65 10.90
CA GLY A 128 -41.35 4.14 12.29
C GLY A 128 -40.52 3.29 13.25
N THR A 129 -39.75 2.31 12.76
CA THR A 129 -38.94 1.43 13.60
C THR A 129 -37.66 2.13 14.04
N VAL A 130 -37.31 1.99 15.32
CA VAL A 130 -36.05 2.49 15.88
C VAL A 130 -34.88 1.68 15.32
N THR A 131 -33.88 2.36 14.76
CA THR A 131 -32.79 1.79 13.96
C THR A 131 -31.57 1.38 14.77
#